data_AF-A0A6G2S080-F1
#
_entry.id   AF-A0A6G2S080-F1
#
_cell.length_a   1.000
_cell.length_b   1.000
_cell.length_c   1.000
_cell.angle_alpha   90.00
_cell.angle_beta   90.00
_cell.angle_gamma   90.00
#
_symmetry.space_group_name_H-M   'P 1'
#
loop_
_entity.id
_entity.type
_entity.pdbx_description
1 polymer ?
#
loop_
_entity_poly.entity_id
_entity_poly.type
_entity_poly.pdbx_seq_one_letter_code
_entity_poly.pdbx_strand_id
1 'polypeptide(L)'
;MAVLVNVRVCDVCKRVGVETRRYTVTEGGRAAETDRCADHGKVLEQVLEAEYPQVDGGESVTRDATPGESPESRKTTEPSRKSAAKKPVAPATRAVAKKTAAKKAQSARRPKIMTIDEIEQAKRK
;
A
#
# COMPACT_ATOMS: atom_id res chain seq x y z
N MET A 1 10.33 -20.32 -25.80
CA MET A 1 10.72 -19.22 -24.90
C MET A 1 9.46 -18.49 -24.46
N ALA A 2 9.23 -18.34 -23.16
CA ALA A 2 8.08 -17.60 -22.64
C ALA A 2 8.52 -16.18 -22.28
N VAL A 3 7.74 -15.17 -22.69
CA VAL A 3 7.98 -13.76 -22.35
C VAL A 3 6.96 -13.35 -21.29
N LEU A 4 7.44 -12.83 -20.16
CA LEU A 4 6.60 -12.26 -19.10
C LEU A 4 6.51 -10.75 -19.30
N VAL A 5 5.28 -10.24 -19.45
CA VAL A 5 5.01 -8.80 -19.61
C VAL A 5 4.23 -8.31 -18.40
N ASN A 6 4.71 -7.26 -17.74
CA ASN A 6 4.02 -6.58 -16.65
C ASN A 6 3.33 -5.33 -17.20
N VAL A 7 2.02 -5.22 -16.98
CA VAL A 7 1.20 -4.09 -17.43
C VAL A 7 0.46 -3.49 -16.25
N ARG A 8 0.50 -2.16 -16.12
CA ARG A 8 -0.33 -1.42 -15.15
C ARG A 8 -1.69 -1.11 -15.75
N VAL A 9 -2.73 -1.24 -14.94
CA VAL A 9 -4.11 -1.00 -15.32
C VAL A 9 -4.81 -0.22 -14.24
N CYS A 10 -5.88 0.49 -14.61
CA CYS A 10 -6.67 1.22 -13.63
C CYS A 10 -7.33 0.24 -12.65
N ASP A 11 -7.21 0.50 -11.34
CA ASP A 11 -7.79 -0.35 -10.30
C ASP A 11 -9.32 -0.44 -10.37
N VAL A 12 -9.96 0.58 -10.95
CA VAL A 12 -11.42 0.67 -11.09
C VAL A 12 -11.91 -0.14 -12.28
N CYS A 13 -11.48 0.22 -13.50
CA CYS A 13 -12.04 -0.34 -14.73
C CYS A 13 -11.19 -1.45 -15.36
N LYS A 14 -9.94 -1.63 -14.92
CA LYS A 14 -9.03 -2.72 -15.34
C LYS A 14 -8.84 -2.85 -16.87
N ARG A 15 -9.07 -1.77 -17.62
CA ARG A 15 -8.85 -1.73 -19.08
C ARG A 15 -7.34 -1.75 -19.36
N VAL A 16 -6.93 -2.65 -20.24
CA VAL A 16 -5.55 -2.77 -20.72
C VAL A 16 -5.33 -1.78 -21.88
N GLY A 17 -4.13 -1.22 -22.00
CA GLY A 17 -3.76 -0.32 -23.09
C GLY A 17 -4.19 1.13 -22.89
N VAL A 18 -4.76 1.47 -21.74
CA VAL A 18 -5.07 2.85 -21.34
C VAL A 18 -3.99 3.35 -20.39
N GLU A 19 -3.52 4.57 -20.60
CA GLU A 19 -2.55 5.20 -19.70
C GLU A 19 -3.13 5.34 -18.28
N THR A 20 -2.31 5.05 -17.28
CA THR A 20 -2.69 5.10 -15.87
C THR A 20 -1.68 5.93 -15.09
N ARG A 21 -2.18 6.75 -14.17
CA ARG A 21 -1.40 7.52 -13.20
C ARG A 21 -1.51 6.85 -11.84
N ARG A 22 -0.42 6.86 -11.08
CA ARG A 22 -0.36 6.32 -9.73
C ARG A 22 -0.53 7.45 -8.71
N TYR A 23 -1.42 7.26 -7.77
CA TYR A 23 -1.69 8.21 -6.68
C TYR A 23 -1.40 7.54 -5.35
N THR A 24 -0.88 8.32 -4.42
CA THR A 24 -0.74 7.94 -3.02
C THR A 24 -1.71 8.79 -2.22
N VAL A 25 -2.68 8.14 -1.58
CA VAL A 25 -3.67 8.82 -0.74
C VAL A 25 -3.30 8.58 0.72
N THR A 26 -3.10 9.67 1.46
CA THR A 26 -2.77 9.65 2.89
C THR A 26 -3.89 10.29 3.70
N GLU A 27 -4.51 9.53 4.60
CA GLU A 27 -5.59 10.02 5.46
C GLU A 27 -5.50 9.37 6.84
N GLY A 28 -5.50 10.19 7.90
CA GLY A 28 -5.56 9.70 9.29
C GLY A 28 -4.45 8.71 9.66
N GLY A 29 -3.23 8.91 9.14
CA GLY A 29 -2.08 8.03 9.37
C GLY A 29 -2.10 6.72 8.57
N ARG A 30 -3.04 6.56 7.62
CA ARG A 30 -3.06 5.46 6.66
C ARG A 30 -2.60 5.97 5.30
N ALA A 31 -1.88 5.13 4.57
CA ALA A 31 -1.48 5.38 3.19
C ALA A 31 -1.96 4.24 2.29
N ALA A 32 -2.47 4.57 1.11
CA ALA A 32 -2.82 3.62 0.08
C ALA A 32 -2.33 4.11 -1.28
N GLU A 33 -1.86 3.19 -2.12
CA GLU A 33 -1.49 3.45 -3.51
C GLU A 33 -2.61 2.98 -4.43
N THR A 34 -2.92 3.75 -5.48
CA THR A 34 -3.90 3.34 -6.49
C THR A 34 -3.54 3.86 -7.88
N ASP A 35 -3.76 3.02 -8.90
CA ASP A 35 -3.58 3.36 -10.31
C ASP A 35 -4.94 3.76 -10.93
N ARG A 36 -5.02 4.94 -11.55
CA ARG A 36 -6.25 5.45 -12.20
C ARG A 36 -5.99 5.91 -13.62
N CYS A 37 -6.89 5.54 -14.54
CA CYS A 37 -6.91 6.15 -15.88
C CYS A 37 -7.45 7.58 -15.82
N ALA A 38 -7.27 8.36 -16.89
CA ALA A 38 -7.69 9.76 -16.96
C ALA A 38 -9.13 9.99 -16.43
N ASP A 39 -10.09 9.17 -16.83
CA ASP A 39 -11.49 9.34 -16.38
C ASP A 39 -11.69 9.14 -14.87
N HIS A 40 -11.05 8.13 -14.28
CA HIS A 40 -11.21 7.83 -12.85
C HIS A 40 -10.26 8.65 -11.96
N GLY A 41 -9.21 9.23 -12.54
CA GLY A 41 -8.27 10.12 -11.86
C GLY A 41 -8.79 11.55 -11.73
N LYS A 42 -9.76 11.97 -12.56
CA LYS A 42 -10.31 13.34 -12.58
C LYS A 42 -10.62 13.92 -11.20
N VAL A 43 -11.24 13.13 -10.33
CA VAL A 43 -11.62 13.59 -8.98
C VAL A 43 -10.38 13.84 -8.12
N LEU A 44 -9.35 13.00 -8.21
CA LEU A 44 -8.11 13.18 -7.46
C LEU A 44 -7.34 14.41 -7.95
N GLU A 45 -7.27 14.59 -9.27
CA GLU A 45 -6.61 15.76 -9.88
C GLU A 45 -7.32 17.07 -9.49
N GLN A 46 -8.65 17.08 -9.43
CA GLN A 46 -9.41 18.25 -8.97
C GLN A 46 -9.10 18.61 -7.51
N VAL A 47 -8.95 17.61 -6.64
CA VAL A 47 -8.60 17.84 -5.22
C VAL A 47 -7.16 18.36 -5.11
N LEU A 48 -6.23 17.76 -5.86
CA LEU A 48 -4.82 18.17 -5.87
C LEU A 48 -4.63 19.61 -6.38
N GLU A 49 -5.33 19.99 -7.45
CA GLU A 49 -5.30 21.35 -7.99
C GLU A 49 -5.94 22.37 -7.02
N ALA A 50 -7.02 21.98 -6.35
CA ALA A 50 -7.67 22.85 -5.37
C ALA A 50 -6.80 23.08 -4.12
N GLU A 51 -5.99 22.10 -3.73
CA GLU A 51 -5.08 22.21 -2.57
C GLU A 51 -3.83 23.05 -2.89
N TYR A 52 -3.41 23.09 -4.15
CA TYR A 52 -2.24 23.86 -4.62
C TYR A 52 -2.60 24.72 -5.84
N PRO A 53 -3.30 25.86 -5.66
CA PRO A 53 -3.52 26.77 -6.78
C PRO A 53 -2.15 27.20 -7.33
N GLN A 54 -1.92 26.96 -8.62
CA GLN A 54 -0.67 27.37 -9.27
C GLN A 54 -0.45 28.87 -9.05
N VAL A 55 0.58 29.20 -8.29
CA VAL A 55 1.08 30.56 -8.18
C VAL A 55 1.83 30.88 -9.47
N ASP A 56 1.17 31.58 -10.40
CA ASP A 56 1.80 32.19 -11.56
C ASP A 56 2.81 33.26 -11.09
N GLY A 57 4.04 32.84 -10.77
CA GLY A 57 5.12 33.74 -10.41
C GLY A 57 6.23 33.08 -9.60
N GLY A 58 7.32 32.71 -10.26
CA GLY A 58 8.47 32.18 -9.56
C GLY A 58 9.58 31.69 -10.47
N GLU A 59 10.29 32.66 -11.06
CA GLU A 59 11.71 32.66 -11.39
C GLU A 59 12.49 31.38 -11.02
N SER A 60 13.18 30.83 -12.02
CA SER A 60 14.11 29.72 -11.93
C SER A 60 15.15 29.92 -10.82
N VAL A 61 14.91 29.35 -9.64
CA VAL A 61 15.97 29.15 -8.66
C VAL A 61 16.73 27.88 -9.07
N THR A 62 17.74 28.07 -9.90
CA THR A 62 18.82 27.10 -10.09
C THR A 62 19.53 26.90 -8.75
N ARG A 63 19.08 25.92 -7.97
CA ARG A 63 19.87 25.38 -6.87
C ARG A 63 20.71 24.23 -7.40
N ASP A 64 21.89 24.63 -7.84
CA ASP A 64 23.08 23.80 -7.93
C ASP A 64 23.28 23.05 -6.59
N ALA A 65 23.08 21.74 -6.60
CA ALA A 65 23.46 20.81 -5.52
C ALA A 65 23.53 19.38 -6.07
N THR A 66 24.72 19.06 -6.61
CA THR A 66 25.42 17.76 -6.62
C THR A 66 24.66 16.43 -6.87
N PRO A 67 25.05 15.64 -7.90
CA PRO A 67 24.59 14.26 -8.07
C PRO A 67 25.35 13.33 -7.11
N GLY A 68 24.64 12.80 -6.11
CA GLY A 68 25.21 11.91 -5.10
C GLY A 68 24.40 10.62 -4.95
N GLU A 69 24.91 9.57 -5.60
CA GLU A 69 24.83 8.15 -5.25
C GLU A 69 23.46 7.46 -5.01
N SER A 70 23.13 6.67 -6.02
CA SER A 70 22.42 5.39 -5.94
C SER A 70 22.90 4.51 -4.77
N PRO A 71 21.99 3.77 -4.12
CA PRO A 71 22.29 2.35 -3.97
C PRO A 71 21.10 1.44 -4.33
N GLU A 72 21.41 0.57 -5.28
CA GLU A 72 21.15 -0.87 -5.30
C GLU A 72 20.10 -1.48 -4.34
N SER A 73 19.13 -2.14 -4.98
CA SER A 73 18.88 -3.59 -4.83
C SER A 73 18.51 -4.13 -3.45
N ARG A 74 17.24 -4.54 -3.30
CA ARG A 74 16.89 -5.76 -2.54
C ARG A 74 15.57 -6.40 -2.98
N LYS A 75 15.73 -7.52 -3.69
CA LYS A 75 14.98 -8.78 -3.69
C LYS A 75 13.66 -8.89 -2.89
N THR A 76 12.61 -9.26 -3.65
CA THR A 76 11.61 -10.33 -3.44
C THR A 76 11.09 -10.65 -2.03
N THR A 77 9.77 -10.55 -1.87
CA THR A 77 8.93 -11.69 -1.44
C THR A 77 7.51 -11.58 -2.03
N GLU A 78 7.14 -12.60 -2.78
CA GLU A 78 5.86 -12.88 -3.43
C GLU A 78 4.83 -13.40 -2.39
N PRO A 79 3.54 -13.08 -2.51
CA PRO A 79 2.49 -13.99 -2.03
C PRO A 79 1.68 -14.56 -3.19
N SER A 80 1.90 -15.86 -3.37
CA SER A 80 1.18 -16.83 -4.17
C SER A 80 -0.36 -16.67 -4.16
N ARG A 81 -0.93 -16.72 -5.36
CA ARG A 81 -2.37 -16.89 -5.62
C ARG A 81 -2.80 -18.32 -5.28
N LYS A 82 -3.93 -18.47 -4.58
CA LYS A 82 -4.77 -19.68 -4.68
C LYS A 82 -6.22 -19.30 -4.94
N SER A 83 -6.64 -19.55 -6.17
CA SER A 83 -8.02 -19.56 -6.65
C SER A 83 -8.58 -20.98 -6.53
N ALA A 84 -9.82 -21.12 -6.08
CA ALA A 84 -10.80 -22.20 -6.36
C ALA A 84 -11.93 -22.08 -5.32
N ALA A 85 -13.22 -22.32 -5.55
CA ALA A 85 -14.09 -22.53 -6.70
C ALA A 85 -15.54 -22.41 -6.13
N LYS A 86 -16.53 -22.16 -7.00
CA LYS A 86 -17.95 -22.03 -6.61
C LYS A 86 -18.63 -23.41 -6.40
N LYS A 87 -19.42 -23.53 -5.31
CA LYS A 87 -20.75 -24.22 -5.09
C LYS A 87 -20.87 -25.75 -5.31
N PRO A 88 -21.71 -26.49 -4.53
CA PRO A 88 -23.18 -26.36 -4.49
C PRO A 88 -23.87 -26.49 -3.10
N VAL A 89 -25.19 -26.70 -3.14
CA VAL A 89 -26.29 -26.31 -2.20
C VAL A 89 -26.78 -27.47 -1.30
N ALA A 90 -26.97 -27.17 0.01
CA ALA A 90 -27.99 -27.64 1.02
C ALA A 90 -28.18 -29.15 1.36
N PRO A 91 -28.98 -29.56 2.40
CA PRO A 91 -29.26 -29.02 3.75
C PRO A 91 -29.17 -30.07 4.92
N ALA A 92 -29.25 -29.56 6.16
CA ALA A 92 -29.76 -30.15 7.42
C ALA A 92 -29.04 -31.34 8.11
N THR A 93 -28.66 -31.15 9.38
CA THR A 93 -29.19 -31.91 10.54
C THR A 93 -28.72 -31.31 11.87
N ARG A 94 -29.60 -31.40 12.87
CA ARG A 94 -29.46 -30.90 14.25
C ARG A 94 -28.44 -31.72 15.06
N ALA A 95 -27.81 -31.07 16.04
CA ALA A 95 -27.99 -31.34 17.49
C ALA A 95 -26.71 -31.36 18.35
N VAL A 96 -26.90 -30.81 19.56
CA VAL A 96 -26.23 -31.05 20.85
C VAL A 96 -24.93 -30.30 21.18
N ALA A 97 -25.08 -29.56 22.28
CA ALA A 97 -24.08 -28.81 23.03
C ALA A 97 -22.97 -29.65 23.65
N LYS A 98 -21.78 -29.05 23.80
CA LYS A 98 -20.97 -29.19 25.03
C LYS A 98 -19.97 -28.03 25.16
N LYS A 99 -20.11 -27.30 26.27
CA LYS A 99 -19.18 -26.30 26.81
C LYS A 99 -17.84 -26.96 27.11
N THR A 100 -16.72 -26.29 26.81
CA THR A 100 -15.50 -26.31 27.66
C THR A 100 -14.47 -25.24 27.22
N ALA A 101 -13.97 -24.52 28.24
CA ALA A 101 -12.66 -23.89 28.36
C ALA A 101 -12.31 -22.67 27.48
N ALA A 102 -12.50 -21.49 28.07
CA ALA A 102 -11.80 -20.26 27.71
C ALA A 102 -10.28 -20.45 27.85
N LYS A 103 -9.56 -20.48 26.72
CA LYS A 103 -8.10 -20.31 26.72
C LYS A 103 -7.79 -18.82 26.93
N LYS A 104 -7.10 -18.50 28.02
CA LYS A 104 -6.47 -17.19 28.26
C LYS A 104 -5.60 -16.83 27.07
N ALA A 105 -6.00 -15.80 26.31
CA ALA A 105 -5.16 -15.20 25.30
C ALA A 105 -3.94 -14.58 26.01
N GLN A 106 -2.76 -15.12 25.75
CA GLN A 106 -1.51 -14.50 26.19
C GLN A 106 -1.39 -13.16 25.47
N SER A 107 -1.39 -12.08 26.27
CA SER A 107 -1.20 -10.71 25.83
C SER A 107 0.01 -10.63 24.90
N ALA A 108 -0.25 -10.31 23.62
CA ALA A 108 0.78 -10.07 22.64
C ALA A 108 1.66 -8.94 23.17
N ARG A 109 2.96 -9.23 23.38
CA ARG A 109 3.92 -8.26 23.88
C ARG A 109 4.00 -7.10 22.89
N ARG A 110 3.45 -5.95 23.26
CA ARG A 110 3.62 -4.71 22.51
C ARG A 110 5.11 -4.36 22.46
N PRO A 111 5.67 -4.03 21.29
CA PRO A 111 7.04 -3.56 21.20
C PRO A 111 7.18 -2.26 22.00
N LYS A 112 8.25 -2.16 22.80
CA LYS A 112 8.57 -0.98 23.58
C LYS A 112 9.13 0.07 22.62
N ILE A 113 8.40 1.17 22.44
CA ILE A 113 8.89 2.32 21.69
C ILE A 113 9.90 3.01 22.59
N MET A 114 11.19 2.90 22.25
CA MET A 114 12.27 3.62 22.92
C MET A 114 12.49 4.95 22.22
N THR A 115 12.89 5.94 23.01
CA THR A 115 13.25 7.27 22.52
C THR A 115 14.59 7.23 21.76
N ILE A 116 14.83 8.22 20.90
CA ILE A 116 16.04 8.30 20.07
C ILE A 116 17.32 8.26 20.93
N ASP A 117 17.27 8.90 22.11
CA ASP A 117 18.38 8.95 23.06
C ASP A 117 18.70 7.57 23.65
N GLU A 118 17.68 6.78 24.00
CA GLU A 118 17.84 5.41 24.50
C GLU A 118 18.44 4.46 23.44
N ILE A 119 18.19 4.73 22.15
CA ILE A 119 18.73 3.94 21.03
C ILE A 119 20.23 4.21 20.83
N GLU A 120 20.69 5.46 21.01
CA GLU A 120 22.13 5.78 20.96
C GLU A 120 22.90 5.16 22.12
N GLN A 121 22.33 5.15 23.32
CA GLN A 121 22.98 4.55 24.50
C GLN A 121 23.12 3.03 24.39
N ALA A 122 22.13 2.34 23.80
CA ALA A 122 22.19 0.90 23.57
C ALA A 122 23.25 0.47 22.55
N LYS A 123 23.61 1.36 21.61
CA LYS A 123 24.63 1.11 20.58
C LYS A 123 26.06 1.39 21.03
N ARG A 124 26.26 2.08 22.17
CA ARG A 124 27.58 2.40 22.73
C ARG A 124 28.12 1.32 23.70
N LYS A 125 27.40 0.21 23.90
CA LYS A 125 27.87 -0.99 24.60
C LYS A 125 28.19 -2.09 23.61
#